data_AF-A0A5N6I7Q8-F1
#
_entry.id   AF-A0A5N6I7Q8-F1
#
_cell.length_a   1.000
_cell.length_b   1.000
_cell.length_c   1.000
_cell.angle_alpha   90.00
_cell.angle_beta   90.00
_cell.angle_gamma   90.00
#
_symmetry.space_group_name_H-M   'P 1'
#
loop_
_entity.id
_entity.type
_entity.pdbx_description
1 polymer ?
#
loop_
_entity_poly.entity_id
_entity_poly.type
_entity_poly.pdbx_seq_one_letter_code
_entity_poly.pdbx_strand_id
1 'polypeptide(L)'
;MSWFDEEHENARAHREVNQTEGHQGHWSHDFIGGAAAYEAMKAYNDHEAKNGKPQSHAQAKQIAAGLATAAVTQLFETKGLDFIDRQKAEYHAKKQAEEAIERHY
;
A
#
# COMPACT_ATOMS: atom_id res chain seq x y z
N MET A 1 -13.76 -5.75 -8.36
CA MET A 1 -12.70 -6.74 -8.05
C MET A 1 -11.78 -6.09 -7.04
N SER A 2 -11.46 -6.78 -5.94
CA SER A 2 -10.48 -6.28 -4.96
C SER A 2 -9.08 -6.66 -5.43
N TRP A 3 -8.14 -5.72 -5.47
CA TRP A 3 -6.73 -5.96 -5.81
C TRP A 3 -6.04 -6.89 -4.82
N PHE A 4 -6.49 -6.81 -3.57
CA PHE A 4 -6.10 -7.67 -2.48
C PHE A 4 -7.39 -8.15 -1.83
N ASP A 5 -7.66 -9.45 -1.91
CA ASP A 5 -8.73 -10.04 -1.13
C ASP A 5 -8.43 -9.89 0.37
N GLU A 6 -9.47 -9.94 1.20
CA GLU A 6 -9.34 -9.71 2.65
C GLU A 6 -8.40 -10.71 3.35
N GLU A 7 -8.11 -11.84 2.72
CA GLU A 7 -7.17 -12.84 3.24
C GLU A 7 -5.73 -12.63 2.80
N HIS A 8 -5.48 -11.75 1.81
CA HIS A 8 -4.15 -11.45 1.30
C HIS A 8 -3.24 -10.89 2.40
N GLU A 9 -1.95 -11.21 2.35
CA GLU A 9 -0.96 -10.80 3.36
C GLU A 9 -0.96 -9.27 3.56
N ASN A 10 -1.07 -8.51 2.48
CA ASN A 10 -1.22 -7.05 2.50
C ASN A 10 -2.46 -6.55 3.25
N ALA A 11 -3.60 -7.25 3.09
CA ALA A 11 -4.84 -6.91 3.79
C ALA A 11 -4.71 -7.22 5.30
N ARG A 12 -4.04 -8.34 5.65
CA ARG A 12 -3.72 -8.69 7.04
C ARG A 12 -2.78 -7.65 7.66
N ALA A 13 -1.71 -7.29 6.97
CA ALA A 13 -0.76 -6.29 7.40
C ALA A 13 -1.44 -4.94 7.65
N HIS A 14 -2.27 -4.50 6.71
CA HIS A 14 -3.03 -3.26 6.86
C HIS A 14 -3.97 -3.30 8.08
N ARG A 15 -4.69 -4.41 8.32
CA ARG A 15 -5.54 -4.53 9.51
C ARG A 15 -4.74 -4.46 10.79
N GLU A 16 -3.63 -5.20 10.87
CA GLU A 16 -2.81 -5.28 12.08
C GLU A 16 -2.11 -3.94 12.39
N VAL A 17 -1.57 -3.26 11.38
CA VAL A 17 -0.98 -1.91 11.54
C VAL A 17 -2.03 -0.90 12.02
N ASN A 18 -3.27 -1.02 11.54
CA ASN A 18 -4.34 -0.12 11.96
C ASN A 18 -4.89 -0.42 13.36
N GLN A 19 -5.02 -1.70 13.71
CA GLN A 19 -5.58 -2.15 15.00
C GLN A 19 -4.58 -2.05 16.16
N THR A 20 -3.28 -2.00 15.86
CA THR A 20 -2.25 -1.91 16.88
C THR A 20 -1.79 -0.46 17.04
N GLU A 21 -1.67 -0.03 18.30
CA GLU A 21 -1.03 1.22 18.67
C GLU A 21 0.38 0.93 19.22
N GLY A 22 1.39 1.62 18.69
CA GLY A 22 2.77 1.57 19.21
C GLY A 22 3.72 0.61 18.49
N HIS A 23 4.90 0.47 19.11
CA HIS A 23 6.07 -0.23 18.59
C HIS A 23 5.90 -1.75 18.68
N GLN A 24 5.91 -2.44 17.54
CA GLN A 24 5.92 -3.91 17.48
C GLN A 24 7.25 -4.39 16.92
N GLY A 25 7.95 -5.25 17.67
CA GLY A 25 9.28 -5.76 17.29
C GLY A 25 9.29 -6.63 16.03
N HIS A 26 8.12 -7.10 15.56
CA HIS A 26 7.99 -7.91 14.34
C HIS A 26 7.60 -7.10 13.09
N TRP A 27 7.40 -5.79 13.19
CA TRP A 27 7.10 -4.97 12.01
C TRP A 27 8.35 -4.76 11.17
N SER A 28 8.40 -5.43 10.02
CA SER A 28 9.43 -5.25 8.99
C SER A 28 9.02 -4.16 7.98
N HIS A 29 9.98 -3.66 7.21
CA HIS A 29 9.69 -2.78 6.09
C HIS A 29 8.79 -3.44 5.04
N ASP A 30 8.91 -4.75 4.84
CA ASP A 30 8.01 -5.53 3.96
C ASP A 30 6.57 -5.51 4.47
N PHE A 31 6.39 -5.70 5.78
CA PHE A 31 5.08 -5.72 6.41
C PHE A 31 4.38 -4.36 6.30
N ILE A 32 5.09 -3.28 6.63
CA ILE A 32 4.58 -1.92 6.48
C ILE A 32 4.37 -1.57 5.00
N GLY A 33 5.28 -2.01 4.13
CA GLY A 33 5.13 -1.86 2.68
C GLY A 33 3.86 -2.52 2.16
N GLY A 34 3.54 -3.73 2.64
CA GLY A 34 2.31 -4.43 2.29
C GLY A 34 1.05 -3.78 2.83
N ALA A 35 1.09 -3.28 4.07
CA ALA A 35 0.00 -2.49 4.63
C ALA A 35 -0.28 -1.23 3.79
N ALA A 36 0.77 -0.50 3.40
CA ALA A 36 0.66 0.68 2.57
C ALA A 36 0.21 0.36 1.14
N ALA A 37 0.68 -0.73 0.55
CA ALA A 37 0.22 -1.18 -0.77
C ALA A 37 -1.29 -1.46 -0.74
N TYR A 38 -1.80 -2.11 0.31
CA TYR A 38 -3.25 -2.34 0.45
C TYR A 38 -4.05 -1.04 0.50
N GLU A 39 -3.63 -0.09 1.33
CA GLU A 39 -4.27 1.22 1.42
C GLU A 39 -4.23 1.95 0.06
N ALA A 40 -3.10 1.89 -0.64
CA ALA A 40 -2.93 2.48 -1.95
C ALA A 40 -3.88 1.89 -2.99
N MET A 41 -4.03 0.57 -3.04
CA MET A 41 -4.92 -0.08 -3.99
C MET A 41 -6.40 0.13 -3.66
N LYS A 42 -6.74 0.34 -2.39
CA LYS A 42 -8.07 0.80 -1.99
C LYS A 42 -8.34 2.23 -2.47
N ALA A 43 -7.40 3.14 -2.27
CA ALA A 43 -7.51 4.51 -2.77
C ALA A 43 -7.53 4.57 -4.31
N TYR A 44 -6.83 3.64 -4.98
CA TYR A 44 -6.85 3.49 -6.42
C TYR A 44 -8.23 3.03 -6.91
N ASN A 45 -8.86 2.06 -6.26
CA ASN A 45 -10.25 1.67 -6.55
C ASN A 45 -11.22 2.86 -6.43
N ASP A 46 -11.08 3.66 -5.37
CA ASP A 46 -11.90 4.85 -5.18
C ASP A 46 -11.64 5.90 -6.28
N HIS A 47 -10.39 6.05 -6.73
CA HIS A 47 -10.02 6.89 -7.86
C HIS A 47 -10.68 6.38 -9.16
N GLU A 48 -10.64 5.08 -9.43
CA GLU A 48 -11.30 4.49 -10.61
C GLU A 48 -12.82 4.66 -10.57
N ALA A 49 -13.43 4.49 -9.39
CA ALA A 49 -14.87 4.66 -9.23
C ALA A 49 -15.32 6.11 -9.48
N LYS A 50 -14.49 7.09 -9.14
CA LYS A 50 -14.80 8.53 -9.28
C LYS A 50 -14.43 9.10 -10.65
N ASN A 51 -13.27 8.72 -11.19
CA ASN A 51 -12.68 9.32 -12.37
C ASN A 51 -12.71 8.40 -13.60
N GLY A 52 -13.12 7.14 -13.44
CA GLY A 52 -12.97 6.10 -14.45
C GLY A 52 -11.59 5.46 -14.44
N LYS A 53 -11.42 4.42 -15.27
CA LYS A 53 -10.15 3.70 -15.40
C LYS A 53 -9.07 4.59 -16.02
N PRO A 54 -7.79 4.48 -15.60
CA PRO A 54 -6.68 5.15 -16.27
C PRO A 54 -6.58 4.76 -17.75
N GLN A 55 -6.10 5.69 -18.56
CA GLN A 55 -6.02 5.55 -20.01
C GLN A 55 -4.92 4.59 -20.46
N SER A 56 -3.98 4.25 -19.59
CA SER A 56 -2.88 3.33 -19.90
C SER A 56 -2.38 2.59 -18.67
N HIS A 57 -1.77 1.42 -18.89
CA HIS A 57 -1.08 0.65 -17.86
C HIS A 57 -0.01 1.46 -17.13
N ALA A 58 0.75 2.28 -17.87
CA ALA A 58 1.76 3.15 -17.32
C ALA A 58 1.16 4.21 -16.38
N GLN A 59 0.03 4.80 -16.77
CA GLN A 59 -0.69 5.76 -15.92
C GLN A 59 -1.25 5.08 -14.67
N ALA A 60 -1.79 3.86 -14.80
CA ALA A 60 -2.28 3.07 -13.68
C ALA A 60 -1.18 2.80 -12.64
N LYS A 61 0.01 2.36 -13.09
CA LYS A 61 1.19 2.17 -12.24
C LYS A 61 1.64 3.46 -11.55
N GLN A 62 1.69 4.57 -12.28
CA GLN A 62 2.08 5.86 -11.70
C GLN A 62 1.14 6.32 -10.58
N ILE A 63 -0.17 6.17 -10.78
CA ILE A 63 -1.17 6.50 -9.76
C ILE A 63 -0.99 5.56 -8.56
N ALA A 64 -0.89 4.25 -8.77
CA ALA A 64 -0.69 3.26 -7.71
C ALA A 64 0.59 3.52 -6.90
N ALA A 65 1.71 3.80 -7.56
CA ALA A 65 2.98 4.12 -6.90
C ALA A 65 2.92 5.44 -6.10
N GLY A 66 2.22 6.45 -6.62
CA GLY A 66 1.98 7.71 -5.91
C GLY A 66 1.15 7.50 -4.64
N LEU A 67 0.07 6.73 -4.74
CA LEU A 67 -0.78 6.36 -3.60
C LEU A 67 -0.01 5.51 -2.58
N ALA A 68 0.83 4.57 -3.02
CA ALA A 68 1.68 3.77 -2.14
C ALA A 68 2.68 4.63 -1.36
N THR A 69 3.27 5.62 -2.01
CA THR A 69 4.18 6.60 -1.36
C THR A 69 3.45 7.40 -0.28
N ALA A 70 2.24 7.87 -0.59
CA ALA A 70 1.42 8.62 0.34
C ALA A 70 1.00 7.75 1.54
N ALA A 71 0.58 6.50 1.31
CA ALA A 71 0.20 5.56 2.35
C ALA A 71 1.38 5.23 3.29
N VAL A 72 2.58 4.95 2.75
CA VAL A 72 3.77 4.75 3.60
C VAL A 72 4.06 5.99 4.45
N THR A 73 3.99 7.18 3.85
CA THR A 73 4.22 8.44 4.59
C THR A 73 3.24 8.58 5.76
N GLN A 74 1.96 8.37 5.50
CA GLN A 74 0.90 8.44 6.52
C GLN A 74 1.10 7.39 7.62
N LEU A 75 1.44 6.14 7.27
CA LEU A 75 1.70 5.08 8.25
C LEU A 75 2.90 5.43 9.15
N PHE A 76 3.99 5.96 8.58
CA PHE A 76 5.14 6.39 9.36
C PHE A 76 4.81 7.54 10.31
N GLU A 77 4.08 8.55 9.83
CA GLU A 77 3.67 9.72 10.63
C GLU A 77 2.70 9.36 11.76
N THR A 78 1.79 8.42 11.52
CA THR A 78 0.73 8.09 12.49
C THR A 78 1.11 6.95 13.43
N LYS A 79 1.98 6.03 13.01
CA LYS A 79 2.34 4.84 13.78
C LYS A 79 3.72 4.92 14.44
N GLY A 80 4.49 5.98 14.20
CA GLY A 80 5.79 6.19 14.87
C GLY A 80 6.81 5.10 14.53
N LEU A 81 6.98 4.83 13.23
CA LEU A 81 7.79 3.72 12.70
C LEU A 81 9.28 4.09 12.55
N ASP A 82 9.83 4.89 13.47
CA ASP A 82 11.18 5.48 13.34
C ASP A 82 12.31 4.45 13.27
N PHE A 83 12.05 3.23 13.72
CA PHE A 83 12.96 2.09 13.68
C PHE A 83 12.99 1.36 12.34
N ILE A 84 12.03 1.63 11.44
CA ILE A 84 11.89 1.00 10.15
C ILE A 84 12.51 1.90 9.07
N ASP A 85 13.21 1.30 8.13
CA ASP A 85 13.70 2.02 6.95
C ASP A 85 12.52 2.40 6.04
N ARG A 86 12.15 3.68 6.06
CA ARG A 86 11.08 4.24 5.24
C ARG A 86 11.30 4.02 3.75
N GLN A 87 12.53 4.14 3.26
CA GLN A 87 12.80 4.00 1.83
C GLN A 87 12.57 2.55 1.37
N LYS A 88 12.95 1.58 2.21
CA LYS A 88 12.62 0.17 1.94
C LYS A 88 11.12 -0.05 1.98
N ALA A 89 10.42 0.43 3.01
CA ALA A 89 8.96 0.27 3.09
C ALA A 89 8.25 0.87 1.87
N GLU A 90 8.69 2.05 1.43
CA GLU A 90 8.20 2.71 0.21
C GLU A 90 8.49 1.89 -1.05
N TYR A 91 9.70 1.35 -1.20
CA TYR A 91 10.06 0.47 -2.30
C TYR A 91 9.14 -0.77 -2.35
N HIS A 92 8.93 -1.42 -1.22
CA HIS A 92 8.05 -2.61 -1.15
C HIS A 92 6.59 -2.26 -1.41
N ALA A 93 6.10 -1.13 -0.89
CA ALA A 93 4.74 -0.66 -1.15
C ALA A 93 4.51 -0.40 -2.65
N LYS A 94 5.43 0.33 -3.29
CA LYS A 94 5.39 0.61 -4.73
C LYS A 94 5.42 -0.66 -5.54
N LYS A 95 6.36 -1.56 -5.25
CA LYS A 95 6.52 -2.83 -5.96
C LYS A 95 5.24 -3.66 -5.89
N GLN A 96 4.65 -3.82 -4.71
CA GLN A 96 3.43 -4.60 -4.56
C GLN A 96 2.21 -3.94 -5.20
N ALA A 97 2.11 -2.61 -5.16
CA ALA A 97 1.05 -1.87 -5.83
C ALA A 97 1.18 -2.00 -7.36
N GLU A 98 2.40 -1.86 -7.91
CA GLU A 98 2.66 -2.05 -9.33
C GLU A 98 2.41 -3.49 -9.79
N GLU A 99 2.83 -4.49 -9.02
CA GLU A 99 2.54 -5.91 -9.29
C GLU A 99 1.04 -6.20 -9.24
N ALA A 100 0.31 -5.54 -8.35
CA ALA A 100 -1.15 -5.64 -8.34
C ALA A 100 -1.71 -5.10 -9.66
N ILE A 101 -1.29 -3.90 -10.09
CA ILE A 101 -1.64 -3.30 -11.40
C ILE A 101 -1.31 -4.26 -12.56
N GLU A 102 -0.14 -4.88 -12.57
CA GLU A 102 0.28 -5.87 -13.59
C GLU A 102 -0.63 -7.09 -13.69
N ARG A 103 -1.25 -7.54 -12.59
CA ARG A 103 -2.11 -8.72 -12.61
C ARG A 103 -3.50 -8.46 -13.19
N HIS A 104 -3.93 -7.20 -13.29
CA HIS A 104 -5.30 -6.84 -13.70
C HIS A 104 -5.41 -6.16 -15.07
N TYR A 105 -4.29 -5.88 -15.74
CA TYR A 105 -4.23 -5.25 -17.07
C TYR A 105 -3.59 -6.20 -18.08
#